data_AF-A0A2N0KXC9-F1
#
_entry.id   AF-A0A2N0KXC9-F1
#
_cell.length_a   1.000
_cell.length_b   1.000
_cell.length_c   1.000
_cell.angle_alpha   90.00
_cell.angle_beta   90.00
_cell.angle_gamma   90.00
#
_symmetry.space_group_name_H-M   'P 1'
#
loop_
_entity.id
_entity.type
_entity.pdbx_description
1 polymer ?
#
loop_
_entity_poly.entity_id
_entity_poly.type
_entity_poly.pdbx_seq_one_letter_code
_entity_poly.pdbx_strand_id
1 'polypeptide(L)'
;MATAIDPICKMDVDTQNPPGGQSEFQGTTYYFCAPGCKVAFDKEPEKYILGEESDVHDDHHDHGHDHGTGGHSHGHHMPESEAKAAPAASKPGFFARLFGKK
;
A
#
# COMPACT_ATOMS: atom_id res chain seq x y z
N MET A 1 17.48 8.54 -2.13
CA MET A 1 16.50 8.03 -3.11
C MET A 1 15.19 8.71 -2.81
N ALA A 2 14.56 9.33 -3.80
CA ALA A 2 13.28 9.99 -3.56
C ALA A 2 12.19 8.91 -3.55
N THR A 3 11.37 8.90 -2.51
CA THR A 3 10.21 8.01 -2.41
C THR A 3 8.93 8.83 -2.47
N ALA A 4 7.88 8.23 -3.03
CA ALA A 4 6.53 8.77 -3.07
C ALA A 4 5.55 7.71 -2.54
N ILE A 5 4.43 8.17 -1.97
CA ILE A 5 3.41 7.27 -1.43
C ILE A 5 2.44 6.86 -2.55
N ASP A 6 2.26 5.56 -2.74
CA ASP A 6 1.23 5.03 -3.63
C ASP A 6 -0.16 5.40 -3.08
N PRO A 7 -0.99 6.18 -3.80
CA PRO A 7 -2.27 6.66 -3.28
C PRO A 7 -3.29 5.53 -3.06
N ILE A 8 -3.10 4.35 -3.67
CA ILE A 8 -3.96 3.17 -3.55
C ILE A 8 -3.69 2.38 -2.28
N CYS A 9 -2.43 2.03 -2.04
CA CYS A 9 -2.04 1.08 -0.99
C CYS A 9 -1.19 1.70 0.13
N LYS A 10 -0.84 2.98 0.02
CA LYS A 10 -0.04 3.76 0.99
C LYS A 10 1.35 3.18 1.26
N MET A 11 1.93 2.47 0.28
CA MET A 11 3.31 1.99 0.34
C MET A 11 4.27 3.07 -0.20
N ASP A 12 5.49 3.09 0.34
CA ASP A 12 6.61 3.83 -0.23
C ASP A 12 7.03 3.23 -1.58
N VAL A 13 7.15 4.09 -2.59
CA VAL A 13 7.56 3.74 -3.95
C VAL A 13 8.81 4.53 -4.31
N ASP A 14 9.84 3.85 -4.79
CA ASP A 14 11.03 4.50 -5.36
C ASP A 14 10.63 5.22 -6.66
N THR A 15 10.77 6.55 -6.69
CA THR A 15 10.40 7.36 -7.87
C THR A 15 11.40 7.22 -9.02
N GLN A 16 12.62 6.74 -8.76
CA GLN A 16 13.62 6.51 -9.79
C GLN A 16 13.33 5.24 -10.61
N ASN A 17 12.71 4.24 -9.98
CA ASN A 17 12.33 2.99 -10.61
C ASN A 17 11.03 2.42 -10.00
N PRO A 18 9.87 3.03 -10.29
CA PRO A 18 8.60 2.60 -9.72
C PRO A 18 8.15 1.26 -10.31
N PRO A 19 8.06 0.17 -9.53
CA PRO A 19 7.69 -1.16 -10.03
C PRO A 19 6.29 -1.22 -10.69
N GLY A 20 5.36 -0.35 -10.24
CA GLY A 20 4.04 -0.20 -10.85
C GLY A 20 3.93 0.84 -11.95
N GLY A 21 5.01 1.58 -12.22
CA GLY A 21 5.03 2.72 -13.13
C GLY A 21 4.50 4.00 -12.50
N GLN A 22 4.20 4.97 -13.35
CA GLN A 22 3.71 6.30 -12.98
C GLN A 22 2.49 6.69 -13.82
N SER A 23 1.67 7.60 -13.31
CA SER A 23 0.52 8.19 -14.00
C SER A 23 0.44 9.68 -13.69
N GLU A 24 0.01 10.48 -14.66
CA GLU A 24 -0.16 11.92 -14.49
C GLU A 24 -1.64 12.25 -14.37
N PHE A 25 -2.01 12.94 -13.28
CA PHE A 25 -3.38 13.37 -13.03
C PHE A 25 -3.38 14.80 -12.48
N GLN A 26 -4.18 15.69 -13.07
CA GLN A 26 -4.25 17.12 -12.70
C GLN A 26 -2.89 17.85 -12.67
N GLY A 27 -1.91 17.41 -13.47
CA GLY A 27 -0.56 17.99 -13.50
C GLY A 27 0.37 17.48 -12.40
N THR A 28 -0.08 16.52 -11.59
CA THR A 28 0.72 15.82 -10.58
C THR A 28 1.08 14.41 -11.07
N THR A 29 2.35 14.04 -10.95
CA THR A 29 2.83 12.69 -11.24
C THR A 29 2.70 11.79 -10.00
N TYR A 30 1.95 10.71 -10.12
CA TYR A 30 1.76 9.69 -9.10
C TYR A 30 2.56 8.43 -9.43
N TYR A 31 3.10 7.77 -8.41
CA TYR A 31 3.95 6.57 -8.54
C TYR A 31 3.30 5.39 -7.84
N PHE A 32 3.44 4.18 -8.41
CA PHE A 32 2.73 3.00 -7.94
C PHE A 32 3.66 1.85 -7.59
N CYS A 33 3.31 1.11 -6.55
CA CYS A 33 4.09 -0.05 -6.09
C CYS A 33 3.91 -1.28 -7.01
N ALA A 34 2.81 -1.33 -7.76
CA ALA A 34 2.49 -2.42 -8.65
C ALA A 34 1.61 -1.98 -9.83
N PRO A 35 1.65 -2.68 -10.97
CA PRO A 35 0.82 -2.34 -12.14
C PRO A 35 -0.69 -2.36 -11.83
N GLY A 36 -1.11 -3.20 -10.88
CA GLY A 36 -2.49 -3.25 -10.41
C GLY A 36 -2.94 -1.95 -9.75
N CYS A 37 -2.07 -1.31 -8.96
CA CYS A 37 -2.34 -0.03 -8.32
C CYS A 37 -2.48 1.09 -9.36
N LYS A 38 -1.56 1.15 -10.34
CA LYS A 38 -1.67 2.09 -11.46
C LYS A 38 -2.99 1.93 -12.22
N VAL A 39 -3.36 0.71 -12.57
CA VAL A 39 -4.62 0.44 -13.31
C VAL A 39 -5.85 0.80 -12.48
N ALA A 40 -5.83 0.60 -11.16
CA ALA A 40 -6.91 1.03 -10.28
C ALA A 40 -7.01 2.56 -10.24
N PHE A 41 -5.87 3.24 -10.08
CA PHE A 41 -5.79 4.69 -10.10
C PHE A 41 -6.29 5.28 -11.42
N ASP A 42 -5.84 4.76 -12.57
CA ASP A 42 -6.22 5.27 -13.89
C ASP A 42 -7.73 5.14 -14.18
N LYS A 43 -8.42 4.22 -13.48
CA LYS A 43 -9.88 4.05 -13.64
C LYS A 43 -10.67 5.09 -12.87
N GLU A 44 -10.26 5.38 -11.63
CA GLU A 44 -11.01 6.24 -10.71
C GLU A 44 -10.06 7.12 -9.87
N PRO A 45 -9.24 7.98 -10.50
CA PRO A 45 -8.15 8.70 -9.82
C PRO A 45 -8.68 9.66 -8.75
N GLU A 46 -9.84 10.28 -9.02
CA GLU A 46 -10.54 11.19 -8.11
C GLU A 46 -10.79 10.55 -6.73
N LYS A 47 -11.08 9.24 -6.66
CA LYS A 47 -11.34 8.55 -5.39
C LYS A 47 -10.12 8.46 -4.47
N TYR A 48 -8.91 8.53 -5.04
CA TYR A 48 -7.67 8.27 -4.31
C TYR A 48 -6.90 9.53 -3.93
N ILE A 49 -7.23 10.66 -4.57
CA ILE A 49 -6.65 11.99 -4.33
C ILE A 49 -7.53 12.86 -3.41
N LEU A 50 -8.80 12.49 -3.18
CA LEU A 50 -9.71 13.17 -2.25
C LEU A 50 -9.34 13.02 -0.76
N GLY A 51 -8.11 12.60 -0.45
CA GLY A 51 -7.61 12.42 0.92
C GLY A 51 -6.53 13.42 1.33
N GLU A 52 -6.31 14.49 0.58
CA GLU A 52 -5.30 15.53 0.89
C GLU A 52 -5.86 16.68 1.74
N GLU A 53 -7.09 16.55 2.25
CA GLU A 53 -7.61 17.38 3.34
C GLU A 53 -7.76 16.53 4.62
N SER A 54 -6.91 16.86 5.60
CA SER A 54 -7.03 16.48 7.03
C SER A 54 -6.76 15.02 7.43
N ASP A 55 -5.49 14.65 7.49
CA ASP A 55 -5.01 13.83 8.63
C ASP A 55 -4.14 14.72 9.52
N VAL A 56 -4.79 15.73 10.10
CA VAL A 56 -4.36 16.30 11.38
C VAL A 56 -4.93 15.35 12.42
N HIS A 57 -4.18 14.28 12.71
CA HIS A 57 -4.40 13.56 13.96
C HIS A 57 -3.68 14.33 15.07
N ASP A 58 -4.24 15.49 15.43
CA ASP A 58 -4.06 16.07 16.75
C ASP A 58 -4.87 15.20 17.70
N ASP A 59 -4.29 14.10 18.16
CA ASP A 59 -4.75 13.44 19.37
C ASP A 59 -3.70 13.68 20.46
N HIS A 60 -3.80 14.88 21.02
CA HIS A 60 -3.31 15.20 22.33
C HIS A 60 -4.12 14.40 23.37
N HIS A 61 -3.68 13.18 23.68
CA HIS A 61 -4.01 12.54 24.95
C HIS A 61 -2.73 12.25 25.74
N ASP A 62 -2.24 13.31 26.39
CA ASP A 62 -1.56 13.17 27.67
C ASP A 62 -2.51 12.46 28.63
N HIS A 63 -2.23 11.20 28.94
CA HIS A 63 -2.73 10.55 30.13
C HIS A 63 -1.52 9.99 30.87
N GLY A 64 -0.84 10.88 31.61
CA GLY A 64 0.07 10.47 32.67
C GLY A 64 -0.67 9.57 33.64
N HIS A 65 -0.41 8.26 33.57
CA HIS A 65 -0.84 7.32 34.59
C HIS A 65 0.36 6.98 35.47
N ASP A 66 0.24 7.39 36.74
CA ASP A 66 1.06 6.92 37.86
C ASP A 66 1.07 5.39 37.91
N HIS A 67 2.25 4.80 37.72
CA HIS A 67 2.46 3.38 37.99
C HIS A 67 2.90 3.20 39.45
N GLY A 68 1.93 3.27 40.36
CA GLY A 68 2.05 2.71 41.69
C GLY A 68 2.42 1.23 41.60
N THR A 69 3.49 0.84 42.29
CA THR A 69 4.04 -0.51 42.34
C THR A 69 3.01 -1.50 42.91
N GLY A 70 2.24 -2.16 42.05
CA GLY A 70 1.29 -3.21 42.39
C GLY A 70 1.46 -4.38 41.45
N GLY A 71 2.17 -5.41 41.90
CA GLY A 71 2.42 -6.62 41.14
C GLY A 71 1.16 -7.45 40.92
N HIS A 72 0.91 -7.86 39.68
CA HIS A 72 -0.06 -8.91 39.36
C HIS A 72 0.45 -9.70 38.16
N SER A 73 0.95 -10.91 38.40
CA SER A 73 1.42 -11.84 37.38
C SER A 73 0.24 -12.34 36.54
N HIS A 74 0.13 -11.87 35.30
CA HIS A 74 -0.70 -12.50 34.28
C HIS A 74 0.15 -13.46 33.45
N GLY A 75 -0.34 -14.69 33.35
CA GLY A 75 0.36 -15.84 32.79
C GLY A 75 0.81 -15.66 31.35
N HIS A 76 1.92 -16.32 31.04
CA HIS A 76 2.37 -16.55 29.67
C HIS A 76 1.30 -17.35 28.91
N HIS A 77 0.51 -16.67 28.10
CA HIS A 77 -0.20 -17.31 26.99
C HIS A 77 0.71 -17.20 25.77
N MET A 78 1.28 -18.33 25.34
CA MET A 78 1.99 -18.45 24.07
C MET A 78 0.96 -18.62 22.95
N PRO A 79 0.94 -17.76 21.91
CA PRO A 79 0.43 -18.16 20.61
C PRO A 79 1.60 -18.51 19.68
N GLU A 80 1.77 -19.80 19.37
CA GLU A 80 2.44 -20.20 18.13
C GLU A 80 1.54 -19.82 16.96
N SER A 81 1.80 -18.67 16.35
CA SER A 81 1.28 -18.32 15.04
C SER A 81 2.38 -18.54 14.01
N GLU A 82 2.50 -19.79 13.58
CA GLU A 82 3.32 -20.15 12.44
C GLU A 82 2.83 -19.40 11.20
N ALA A 83 3.70 -18.51 10.72
CA ALA A 83 3.63 -17.90 9.42
C ALA A 83 3.80 -18.93 8.29
N LYS A 84 3.45 -18.47 7.07
CA LYS A 84 3.81 -18.99 5.72
C LYS A 84 2.71 -19.87 5.07
N ALA A 85 2.38 -19.73 3.79
CA ALA A 85 2.75 -18.81 2.72
C ALA A 85 1.72 -18.99 1.58
N ALA A 86 1.38 -17.89 0.91
CA ALA A 86 0.80 -17.95 -0.44
C ALA A 86 1.91 -18.28 -1.46
N PRO A 87 1.60 -19.05 -2.50
CA PRO A 87 2.17 -18.74 -3.80
C PRO A 87 1.07 -18.43 -4.83
N ALA A 88 1.11 -17.18 -5.27
CA ALA A 88 0.52 -16.72 -6.51
C ALA A 88 1.10 -17.54 -7.69
N ALA A 89 0.26 -18.41 -8.26
CA ALA A 89 0.58 -19.09 -9.51
C ALA A 89 0.28 -18.15 -10.69
N SER A 90 1.38 -17.72 -11.29
CA SER A 90 1.54 -17.02 -12.56
C SER A 90 0.81 -17.71 -13.72
N LYS A 91 0.03 -16.95 -14.50
CA LYS A 91 -0.40 -17.36 -15.83
C LYS A 91 0.47 -16.67 -16.89
N PRO A 92 1.36 -17.37 -17.61
CA PRO A 92 1.89 -16.89 -18.87
C PRO A 92 0.92 -17.30 -19.98
N GLY A 93 0.16 -16.33 -20.49
CA GLY A 93 -0.76 -16.51 -21.62
C GLY A 93 -0.60 -15.38 -22.65
N PHE A 94 0.65 -15.07 -22.98
CA PHE A 94 1.03 -14.18 -24.07
C PHE A 94 0.98 -14.99 -25.37
N PHE A 95 0.28 -14.46 -26.38
CA PHE A 95 0.42 -14.78 -27.81
C PHE A 95 -0.08 -16.14 -28.34
N ALA A 96 -1.31 -16.12 -28.90
CA ALA A 96 -1.61 -16.71 -30.21
C ALA A 96 -3.02 -16.28 -30.68
N ARG A 97 -3.17 -15.00 -31.07
CA ARG A 97 -4.38 -14.53 -31.79
C ARG A 97 -4.12 -14.60 -33.30
N LEU A 98 -4.72 -15.63 -33.87
CA LEU A 98 -4.91 -16.03 -35.25
C LEU A 98 -5.48 -14.94 -36.19
N PHE A 99 -4.68 -14.15 -36.92
CA PHE A 99 -5.20 -13.37 -38.06
C PHE A 99 -4.22 -13.19 -39.23
N GLY A 100 -4.44 -13.99 -40.28
CA GLY A 100 -4.55 -13.64 -41.69
C GLY A 100 -3.61 -12.60 -42.34
N LYS A 101 -2.73 -13.09 -43.22
CA LYS A 101 -2.32 -12.55 -44.55
C LYS A 101 -1.23 -13.51 -45.04
N LYS A 102 -1.31 -14.17 -46.20
CA LYS A 102 -1.83 -13.79 -47.51
C LYS A 102 -2.00 -15.06 -48.34
#